data_AF-A0A8J2H6L4-F1
#
_entry.id   AF-A0A8J2H6L4-F1
#
_cell.length_a   1.000
_cell.length_b   1.000
_cell.length_c   1.000
_cell.angle_alpha   90.00
_cell.angle_beta   90.00
_cell.angle_gamma   90.00
#
_symmetry.space_group_name_H-M   'P 1'
#
loop_
_entity.id
_entity.type
_entity.pdbx_description
1 polymer ?
#
loop_
_entity_poly.entity_id
_entity_poly.type
_entity_poly.pdbx_seq_one_letter_code
_entity_poly.pdbx_strand_id
1 'polypeptide(L)'
;MHDEAYYERRVPIRDLGPWKNFLRFLWDRERHAVFDRTLKQWGQLGLFYLCFYGLLFTLFGLHMRIGFKNIPKDRPYMEHPSPGKFITGSRILFHQPLNRDSHSGHPGLGFVPNIHAYSSLAPVIWINKNNPQSHPQRYIDTIYNFFSYYRNSSVYNYNCDTKKKPCFFDINSLGKCSTSPYGYSEPYKPCVYIKFNRRFGWTPIYYNATSELPEYMPWKLKSVIKSTHQAHIWISCSGVTNFDNQHMGNIDYLPLAGLPVKYFPFTGHPNYLSPTVALLFNNITANRLITIKCYPWAYNIDQDNPLYFQLLIE
;
A
#
# COMPACT_ATOMS: atom_id res chain seq x y z
N MET A 1 10.94 54.97 52.49
CA MET A 1 12.40 54.83 52.30
C MET A 1 12.63 53.57 51.49
N HIS A 2 13.51 53.60 50.52
CA HIS A 2 13.92 52.40 49.80
C HIS A 2 15.12 51.77 50.51
N ASP A 3 15.09 50.46 50.72
CA ASP A 3 16.17 49.73 51.40
C ASP A 3 17.43 49.69 50.53
N GLU A 4 18.61 49.44 51.11
CA GLU A 4 19.89 49.41 50.38
C GLU A 4 19.88 48.43 49.18
N ALA A 5 19.17 47.31 49.32
CA ALA A 5 18.94 46.33 48.25
C ALA A 5 18.15 46.88 47.05
N TYR A 6 17.44 48.01 47.19
CA TYR A 6 16.78 48.71 46.09
C TYR A 6 17.79 49.49 45.23
N TYR A 7 18.78 50.12 45.86
CA TYR A 7 19.79 50.93 45.18
C TYR A 7 20.86 50.07 44.48
N GLU A 8 21.27 48.95 45.08
CA GLU A 8 22.21 47.99 44.46
C GLU A 8 21.69 47.41 43.14
N ARG A 9 20.38 47.20 43.02
CA ARG A 9 19.76 46.67 41.79
C ARG A 9 19.76 47.64 40.61
N ARG A 10 20.00 48.94 40.85
CA ARG A 10 19.90 50.01 39.85
C ARG A 10 21.24 50.62 39.47
N VAL A 11 22.36 50.07 39.95
CA VAL A 11 23.70 50.47 39.49
C VAL A 11 23.84 50.10 38.00
N PRO A 12 24.14 51.08 37.11
CA PRO A 12 24.30 50.81 35.70
C PRO A 12 25.51 49.90 35.49
N ILE A 13 25.28 48.86 34.69
CA ILE A 13 26.29 47.84 34.41
C ILE A 13 27.42 48.49 33.62
N ARG A 14 28.68 48.34 34.06
CA ARG A 14 29.85 48.86 33.32
C ARG A 14 29.91 48.22 31.93
N ASP A 15 30.04 49.04 30.90
CA ASP A 15 30.24 48.59 29.52
C ASP A 15 31.72 48.20 29.32
N LEU A 16 31.98 46.93 29.02
CA LEU A 16 33.32 46.36 28.86
C LEU A 16 33.68 46.13 27.38
N GLY A 17 32.84 46.61 26.45
CA GLY A 17 32.97 46.39 25.00
C GLY A 17 32.27 45.11 24.51
N PRO A 18 32.03 44.96 23.18
CA PRO A 18 31.12 43.95 22.64
C PRO A 18 31.46 42.51 23.03
N TRP A 19 32.73 42.14 22.91
CA TRP A 19 33.21 40.78 23.20
C TRP A 19 33.20 40.44 24.69
N LYS A 20 33.61 41.37 25.55
CA LYS A 20 33.63 41.14 27.00
C LYS A 20 32.23 41.15 27.59
N ASN A 21 31.31 41.96 27.04
CA ASN A 21 29.90 41.91 27.40
C ASN A 21 29.24 40.59 26.97
N PHE A 22 29.59 40.06 25.80
CA PHE A 22 29.11 38.76 25.35
C PHE A 22 29.63 37.61 26.23
N LEU A 23 30.91 37.63 26.61
CA LEU A 23 31.49 36.68 27.56
C LEU A 23 30.83 36.78 28.95
N ARG A 24 30.53 37.99 29.42
CA ARG A 24 29.79 38.21 30.67
C ARG A 24 28.33 37.74 30.58
N PHE A 25 27.69 37.88 29.42
CA PHE A 25 26.33 37.36 29.19
C PHE A 25 26.28 35.83 29.25
N LEU A 26 27.27 35.15 28.68
CA LEU A 26 27.42 33.70 28.78
C LEU A 26 27.63 33.24 30.23
N TRP A 27 28.55 33.90 30.94
CA TRP A 27 28.86 33.59 32.33
C TRP A 27 29.23 34.84 33.12
N ASP A 28 28.39 35.20 34.08
CA ASP A 28 28.66 36.26 35.04
C ASP A 28 29.15 35.64 36.36
N ARG A 29 30.46 35.79 36.63
CA ARG A 29 31.11 35.27 37.85
C ARG A 29 30.68 36.03 39.10
N GLU A 30 30.31 37.30 39.00
CA GLU A 30 29.91 38.12 40.16
C GLU A 30 28.50 37.80 40.62
N ARG A 31 27.59 37.55 39.67
CA ARG A 31 26.18 37.23 39.94
C ARG A 31 25.89 35.72 39.98
N HIS A 32 26.87 34.86 39.72
CA HIS A 32 26.70 33.43 39.50
C HIS A 32 25.53 33.13 38.53
N ALA A 33 25.49 33.86 37.42
CA ALA A 33 24.41 33.81 36.44
C ALA A 33 24.90 33.28 35.09
N VAL A 34 24.08 32.46 34.45
CA VAL A 34 24.32 31.88 33.11
C VAL A 34 23.23 32.40 32.19
N PHE A 35 23.60 32.96 31.04
CA PHE A 35 22.64 33.62 30.12
C PHE A 35 21.76 34.65 30.84
N ASP A 36 22.38 35.48 31.68
CA ASP A 36 21.74 36.55 32.45
C ASP A 36 20.67 36.08 33.47
N ARG A 37 20.65 34.77 33.81
CA ARG A 37 19.77 34.22 34.84
C ARG A 37 20.55 33.45 35.89
N THR A 38 20.19 33.67 37.16
CA THR A 38 20.78 32.93 38.29
C THR A 38 20.33 31.47 38.28
N LEU A 39 21.11 30.58 38.90
CA LEU A 39 20.75 29.15 39.02
C LEU A 39 19.36 28.92 39.64
N LYS A 40 18.96 29.78 40.60
CA LYS A 40 17.63 29.77 41.21
C LYS A 40 16.52 30.09 40.20
N GLN A 41 16.74 31.08 39.32
CA GLN A 41 15.79 31.43 38.26
C GLN A 41 15.71 30.34 37.19
N TRP A 42 16.83 29.70 36.85
CA TRP A 42 16.85 28.53 35.95
C TRP A 42 16.08 27.35 36.55
N GLY A 43 16.26 27.06 37.84
CA GLY A 43 15.49 26.02 38.54
C GLY A 43 13.99 26.31 38.56
N GLN A 44 13.59 27.56 38.84
CA GLN A 44 12.18 27.98 38.81
C GLN A 44 11.58 27.89 37.39
N LEU A 45 12.32 28.33 36.37
CA LEU A 45 11.91 28.24 34.97
C LEU A 45 11.78 26.78 34.52
N GLY A 46 12.77 25.95 34.86
CA GLY A 46 12.78 24.52 34.54
C GLY A 46 11.62 23.79 35.21
N LEU A 47 11.35 24.07 36.49
CA LEU A 47 10.21 23.51 37.20
C LEU A 47 8.88 23.95 36.57
N PHE A 48 8.73 25.23 36.22
CA PHE A 48 7.55 25.73 35.53
C PHE A 48 7.29 24.99 34.22
N TYR A 49 8.30 24.89 33.35
CA TYR A 49 8.15 24.18 32.07
C TYR A 49 7.95 22.68 32.25
N LEU A 50 8.59 22.06 33.25
CA LEU A 50 8.38 20.65 33.57
C LEU A 50 6.92 20.39 33.96
N CYS A 51 6.34 21.21 34.84
CA CYS A 51 4.93 21.10 35.21
C CYS A 51 3.99 21.42 34.04
N PHE A 52 4.28 22.49 33.30
CA PHE A 52 3.47 22.92 32.15
C PHE A 52 3.43 21.86 31.05
N TYR A 53 4.59 21.38 30.60
CA TYR A 53 4.66 20.32 29.58
C TYR A 53 4.19 18.97 30.11
N GLY A 54 4.35 18.69 31.41
CA GLY A 54 3.76 17.52 32.04
C GLY A 54 2.22 17.52 31.94
N LEU A 55 1.59 18.66 32.23
CA LEU A 55 0.14 18.82 32.09
C LEU A 55 -0.29 18.75 30.61
N LEU A 56 0.44 19.38 29.71
CA LEU A 56 0.16 19.31 28.27
C LEU A 56 0.24 17.86 27.74
N PHE A 57 1.28 17.11 28.13
CA PHE A 57 1.48 15.72 27.72
C PHE A 57 0.37 14.81 28.24
N THR A 58 -0.07 15.00 29.49
CA THR A 58 -1.18 14.23 30.06
C THR A 58 -2.51 14.53 29.37
N LEU A 59 -2.81 15.79 29.03
CA LEU A 59 -3.98 16.15 28.24
C LEU A 59 -3.95 15.54 26.82
N PHE A 60 -2.80 15.61 26.15
CA PHE A 60 -2.62 14.99 24.84
C PHE A 60 -2.79 13.47 24.90
N GLY A 61 -2.18 12.81 25.88
CA GLY A 61 -2.31 11.37 26.10
C GLY A 61 -3.75 10.95 26.39
N LEU A 62 -4.49 11.74 27.16
CA LEU A 62 -5.91 11.51 27.42
C LEU A 62 -6.74 11.62 26.14
N HIS A 63 -6.52 12.68 25.35
CA HIS A 63 -7.21 12.88 24.08
C HIS A 63 -6.95 11.73 23.09
N MET A 64 -5.69 11.31 22.93
CA MET A 64 -5.32 10.16 22.10
C MET A 64 -5.97 8.87 22.60
N ARG A 65 -6.01 8.64 23.92
CA ARG A 65 -6.65 7.45 24.51
C ARG A 65 -8.14 7.40 24.22
N ILE A 66 -8.84 8.53 24.30
CA ILE A 66 -10.27 8.64 23.95
C ILE A 66 -10.44 8.34 22.46
N GLY A 67 -9.60 8.93 21.60
CA GLY A 67 -9.59 8.67 20.17
C GLY A 67 -9.46 7.17 19.84
N PHE A 68 -8.46 6.49 20.39
CA PHE A 68 -8.25 5.06 20.14
C PHE A 68 -9.36 4.16 20.68
N LYS A 69 -10.03 4.55 21.77
CA LYS A 69 -11.20 3.80 22.27
C LYS A 69 -12.41 3.89 21.33
N ASN A 70 -12.55 5.02 20.62
CA ASN A 70 -13.66 5.25 19.70
C ASN A 70 -13.45 4.65 18.31
N ILE A 71 -12.22 4.25 17.97
CA ILE A 71 -11.90 3.63 16.68
C ILE A 71 -12.20 2.13 16.75
N PRO A 72 -13.12 1.59 15.92
CA PRO A 72 -13.35 0.15 15.85
C PRO A 72 -12.09 -0.57 15.37
N LYS A 73 -11.75 -1.71 15.98
CA LYS A 73 -10.56 -2.50 15.59
C LYS A 73 -10.78 -3.34 14.32
N ASP A 74 -12.02 -3.70 14.03
CA ASP A 74 -12.34 -4.69 12.99
C ASP A 74 -12.53 -4.07 11.61
N ARG A 75 -12.66 -2.73 11.51
CA ARG A 75 -12.90 -2.03 10.25
C ARG A 75 -12.30 -0.63 10.27
N PRO A 76 -11.88 -0.09 9.12
CA PRO A 76 -11.46 1.31 9.04
C PRO A 76 -12.64 2.24 9.37
N TYR A 77 -12.35 3.32 10.10
CA TYR A 77 -13.37 4.32 10.46
C TYR A 77 -13.84 5.11 9.24
N MET A 78 -12.92 5.48 8.34
CA MET A 78 -13.24 6.11 7.06
C MET A 78 -13.08 5.08 5.94
N GLU A 79 -14.22 4.67 5.36
CA GLU A 79 -14.25 3.92 4.11
C GLU A 79 -14.36 4.92 2.95
N HIS A 80 -13.57 4.75 1.89
CA HIS A 80 -13.80 5.49 0.65
C HIS A 80 -15.23 5.24 0.18
N PRO A 81 -15.99 6.28 -0.24
CA PRO A 81 -17.38 6.11 -0.64
C PRO A 81 -17.46 5.04 -1.72
N SER A 82 -18.10 3.90 -1.39
CA SER A 82 -18.45 2.91 -2.40
C SER A 82 -19.69 3.43 -3.13
N PRO A 83 -19.77 3.32 -4.46
CA PRO A 83 -20.83 3.91 -5.28
C PRO A 83 -22.24 3.31 -5.09
N GLY A 84 -22.53 2.67 -3.95
CA GLY A 84 -23.81 1.99 -3.68
C GLY A 84 -24.38 2.13 -2.26
N LYS A 85 -23.75 2.90 -1.36
CA LYS A 85 -24.33 3.18 -0.02
C LYS A 85 -24.78 4.63 0.08
N PHE A 86 -25.85 4.97 -0.64
CA PHE A 86 -26.64 6.16 -0.28
C PHE A 86 -27.45 5.82 0.97
N ILE A 87 -26.88 6.11 2.15
CA ILE A 87 -27.66 6.14 3.38
C ILE A 87 -28.41 7.47 3.39
N THR A 88 -29.66 7.42 2.95
CA THR A 88 -30.71 8.38 3.30
C THR A 88 -30.81 8.42 4.82
N GLY A 89 -30.22 9.42 5.49
CA GLY A 89 -30.45 9.57 6.93
C GLY A 89 -29.51 10.45 7.74
N SER A 90 -28.34 10.85 7.24
CA SER A 90 -27.40 11.63 8.07
C SER A 90 -27.11 12.98 7.46
N ARG A 91 -27.73 14.02 8.03
CA ARG A 91 -27.34 15.43 7.84
C ARG A 91 -25.88 15.60 8.28
N ILE A 92 -24.94 15.51 7.35
CA ILE A 92 -23.57 15.95 7.56
C ILE A 92 -23.47 17.37 6.99
N LEU A 93 -23.54 18.34 7.90
CA LEU A 93 -23.33 19.79 7.68
C LEU A 93 -21.85 20.14 7.49
N PHE A 94 -21.14 19.36 6.67
CA PHE A 94 -19.82 19.74 6.19
C PHE A 94 -19.84 19.58 4.68
N HIS A 95 -19.88 20.71 3.98
CA HIS A 95 -19.62 20.79 2.56
C HIS A 95 -18.30 20.07 2.25
N GLN A 96 -18.38 18.81 1.81
CA GLN A 96 -17.29 18.26 1.01
C GLN A 96 -17.26 19.09 -0.29
N PRO A 97 -16.09 19.62 -0.67
CA PRO A 97 -15.98 20.38 -1.90
C PRO A 97 -16.45 19.49 -3.05
N LEU A 98 -17.26 20.08 -3.92
CA LEU A 98 -17.86 19.50 -5.12
C LEU A 98 -16.82 19.11 -6.20
N ASN A 99 -15.57 18.87 -5.81
CA ASN A 99 -14.57 18.22 -6.64
C ASN A 99 -14.69 16.72 -6.40
N ARG A 100 -15.61 16.14 -7.16
CA ARG A 100 -15.75 14.71 -7.42
C ARG A 100 -14.48 14.24 -8.14
N ASP A 101 -13.38 14.13 -7.40
CA ASP A 101 -12.26 13.33 -7.85
C ASP A 101 -12.75 11.89 -7.87
N SER A 102 -12.86 11.36 -9.08
CA SER A 102 -13.23 9.99 -9.42
C SER A 102 -12.16 9.00 -8.92
N HIS A 103 -11.95 8.95 -7.60
CA HIS A 103 -11.23 7.86 -6.95
C HIS A 103 -12.17 6.67 -6.94
N SER A 104 -12.17 6.00 -8.09
CA SER A 104 -12.84 4.76 -8.40
C SER A 104 -13.01 3.87 -7.16
N GLY A 105 -14.25 3.61 -6.76
CA GLY A 105 -14.60 2.87 -5.54
C GLY A 105 -14.26 1.38 -5.58
N HIS A 106 -13.25 0.96 -6.32
CA HIS A 106 -12.79 -0.42 -6.48
C HIS A 106 -11.30 -0.57 -6.15
N PRO A 107 -10.85 -1.76 -5.74
CA PRO A 107 -9.44 -2.03 -5.52
C PRO A 107 -8.65 -1.97 -6.82
N GLY A 108 -7.42 -1.46 -6.75
CA GLY A 108 -6.44 -1.59 -7.83
C GLY A 108 -5.84 -3.00 -7.92
N LEU A 109 -5.14 -3.27 -9.00
CA LEU A 109 -4.35 -4.49 -9.18
C LEU A 109 -2.92 -4.29 -8.70
N GLY A 110 -2.32 -5.34 -8.18
CA GLY A 110 -0.89 -5.46 -7.93
C GLY A 110 -0.36 -6.77 -8.49
N PHE A 111 0.96 -6.88 -8.63
CA PHE A 111 1.60 -8.10 -9.09
C PHE A 111 2.77 -8.53 -8.22
N VAL A 112 3.17 -9.79 -8.37
CA VAL A 112 4.31 -10.43 -7.72
C VAL A 112 5.05 -11.24 -8.79
N PRO A 113 6.38 -11.26 -8.83
CA PRO A 113 7.31 -10.55 -7.94
C PRO A 113 7.51 -9.07 -8.36
N ASN A 114 7.52 -8.17 -7.38
CA ASN A 114 7.86 -6.76 -7.57
C ASN A 114 9.06 -6.40 -6.68
N ILE A 115 10.27 -6.57 -7.21
CA ILE A 115 11.53 -6.36 -6.46
C ILE A 115 11.98 -4.89 -6.54
N HIS A 116 11.75 -4.23 -7.67
CA HIS A 116 12.21 -2.86 -7.95
C HIS A 116 11.09 -1.83 -7.80
N ALA A 117 10.36 -1.87 -6.68
CA ALA A 117 9.20 -1.00 -6.43
C ALA A 117 9.55 0.49 -6.20
N TYR A 118 10.85 0.85 -6.20
CA TYR A 118 11.32 2.16 -5.72
C TYR A 118 11.75 3.16 -6.83
N SER A 119 11.84 2.78 -8.11
CA SER A 119 12.61 3.59 -9.09
C SER A 119 11.94 3.95 -10.43
N SER A 120 10.65 3.69 -10.65
CA SER A 120 10.01 4.09 -11.93
C SER A 120 8.48 4.14 -11.83
N LEU A 121 7.85 4.92 -12.72
CA LEU A 121 6.38 5.01 -12.87
C LEU A 121 5.74 3.64 -13.17
N ALA A 122 6.49 2.71 -13.78
CA ALA A 122 6.13 1.32 -13.96
C ALA A 122 7.25 0.41 -13.40
N PRO A 123 6.98 -0.48 -12.44
CA PRO A 123 7.99 -1.38 -11.89
C PRO A 123 8.47 -2.38 -12.94
N VAL A 124 9.78 -2.67 -12.91
CA VAL A 124 10.47 -3.52 -13.89
C VAL A 124 10.82 -4.87 -13.28
N ILE A 125 10.50 -5.94 -14.00
CA ILE A 125 11.03 -7.29 -13.79
C ILE A 125 12.22 -7.43 -14.75
N TRP A 126 13.41 -7.20 -14.22
CA TRP A 126 14.66 -7.34 -14.96
C TRP A 126 15.35 -8.63 -14.57
N ILE A 127 15.50 -9.56 -15.50
CA ILE A 127 16.14 -10.85 -15.30
C ILE A 127 17.49 -10.81 -16.00
N ASN A 128 18.58 -10.82 -15.24
CA ASN A 128 19.93 -10.90 -15.75
C ASN A 128 20.77 -11.78 -14.80
N LYS A 129 21.36 -12.85 -15.35
CA LYS A 129 22.17 -13.82 -14.59
C LYS A 129 23.50 -13.24 -14.09
N ASN A 130 24.06 -12.27 -14.81
CA ASN A 130 25.36 -11.67 -14.51
C ASN A 130 25.25 -10.55 -13.46
N ASN A 131 24.08 -9.95 -13.28
CA ASN A 131 23.89 -8.87 -12.33
C ASN A 131 23.28 -9.40 -11.01
N PRO A 132 23.94 -9.21 -9.85
CA PRO A 132 23.43 -9.69 -8.57
C PRO A 132 22.08 -9.06 -8.17
N GLN A 133 21.77 -7.85 -8.63
CA GLN A 133 20.51 -7.17 -8.28
C GLN A 133 19.30 -7.75 -9.01
N SER A 134 19.48 -8.18 -10.26
CA SER A 134 18.46 -8.74 -11.16
C SER A 134 18.59 -10.26 -11.33
N HIS A 135 19.35 -10.90 -10.43
CA HIS A 135 19.59 -12.34 -10.48
C HIS A 135 18.27 -13.13 -10.35
N PRO A 136 18.01 -14.15 -11.20
CA PRO A 136 16.77 -14.93 -11.19
C PRO A 136 16.38 -15.48 -9.81
N GLN A 137 17.37 -15.86 -8.99
CA GLN A 137 17.15 -16.38 -7.64
C GLN A 137 16.36 -15.41 -6.74
N ARG A 138 16.56 -14.09 -6.86
CA ARG A 138 15.82 -13.12 -6.03
C ARG A 138 14.32 -13.15 -6.34
N TYR A 139 13.96 -13.39 -7.59
CA TYR A 139 12.56 -13.55 -8.00
C TYR A 139 11.97 -14.85 -7.45
N ILE A 140 12.73 -15.95 -7.53
CA ILE A 140 12.34 -17.25 -6.96
C ILE A 140 12.10 -17.12 -5.45
N ASP A 141 13.02 -16.49 -4.72
CA ASP A 141 12.91 -16.30 -3.27
C ASP A 141 11.73 -15.39 -2.90
N THR A 142 11.49 -14.33 -3.68
CA THR A 142 10.34 -13.42 -3.49
C THR A 142 9.02 -14.16 -3.68
N ILE A 143 8.91 -15.00 -4.70
CA ILE A 143 7.72 -15.82 -4.97
C ILE A 143 7.55 -16.89 -3.89
N TYR A 144 8.63 -17.52 -3.46
CA TYR A 144 8.62 -18.50 -2.38
C TYR A 144 8.10 -17.89 -1.07
N ASN A 145 8.62 -16.71 -0.69
CA ASN A 145 8.18 -15.97 0.47
C ASN A 145 6.71 -15.54 0.35
N PHE A 146 6.27 -15.12 -0.84
CA PHE A 146 4.87 -14.82 -1.09
C PHE A 146 3.96 -16.03 -0.87
N PHE A 147 4.35 -17.22 -1.35
CA PHE A 147 3.56 -18.44 -1.20
C PHE A 147 3.65 -19.10 0.19
N SER A 148 4.63 -18.72 1.01
CA SER A 148 4.75 -19.24 2.39
C SER A 148 3.45 -19.08 3.20
N TYR A 149 2.75 -17.96 3.03
CA TYR A 149 1.48 -17.66 3.71
C TYR A 149 0.31 -18.55 3.23
N TYR A 150 0.37 -19.05 2.00
CA TYR A 150 -0.70 -19.83 1.37
C TYR A 150 -0.57 -21.33 1.68
N ARG A 151 0.60 -21.81 2.11
CA ARG A 151 0.84 -23.24 2.38
C ARG A 151 0.20 -23.74 3.68
N ASN A 152 -0.07 -22.87 4.64
CA ASN A 152 -0.59 -23.28 5.95
C ASN A 152 -2.12 -23.50 5.92
N SER A 153 -2.59 -24.67 5.48
CA SER A 153 -4.03 -24.95 5.31
C SER A 153 -4.84 -24.98 6.61
N SER A 154 -4.22 -25.20 7.77
CA SER A 154 -4.91 -25.48 9.05
C SER A 154 -5.82 -24.35 9.56
N VAL A 155 -5.57 -23.11 9.14
CA VAL A 155 -6.28 -21.91 9.63
C VAL A 155 -7.49 -21.54 8.76
N TYR A 156 -7.64 -22.18 7.58
CA TYR A 156 -8.54 -21.73 6.52
C TYR A 156 -9.79 -22.60 6.36
N ASN A 157 -10.82 -22.02 5.74
CA ASN A 157 -12.01 -22.73 5.31
C ASN A 157 -11.99 -22.95 3.79
N TYR A 158 -12.16 -24.20 3.35
CA TYR A 158 -12.19 -24.58 1.94
C TYR A 158 -13.45 -24.09 1.20
N ASN A 159 -14.59 -24.06 1.88
CA ASN A 159 -15.87 -23.74 1.25
C ASN A 159 -16.21 -22.26 1.26
N CYS A 160 -15.43 -21.41 1.94
CA CYS A 160 -15.70 -19.96 2.02
C CYS A 160 -17.06 -19.56 2.63
N ASP A 161 -17.80 -20.48 3.24
CA ASP A 161 -19.17 -20.22 3.71
C ASP A 161 -19.23 -19.35 4.98
N THR A 162 -18.19 -19.41 5.82
CA THR A 162 -18.22 -18.78 7.14
C THR A 162 -17.42 -17.49 7.17
N LYS A 163 -18.09 -16.37 7.46
CA LYS A 163 -17.44 -15.06 7.66
C LYS A 163 -16.40 -15.02 8.79
N LYS A 164 -16.39 -16.04 9.66
CA LYS A 164 -15.47 -16.17 10.81
C LYS A 164 -14.08 -16.69 10.43
N LYS A 165 -13.94 -17.41 9.32
CA LYS A 165 -12.65 -17.97 8.87
C LYS A 165 -12.31 -17.47 7.46
N PRO A 166 -11.03 -17.18 7.18
CA PRO A 166 -10.60 -16.81 5.84
C PRO A 166 -10.71 -18.00 4.88
N CYS A 167 -10.98 -17.70 3.61
CA CYS A 167 -10.99 -18.66 2.52
C CYS A 167 -9.61 -19.25 2.25
N PHE A 168 -9.55 -20.57 2.03
CA PHE A 168 -8.34 -21.22 1.53
C PHE A 168 -8.20 -21.00 0.02
N PHE A 169 -7.01 -20.61 -0.43
CA PHE A 169 -6.65 -20.55 -1.84
C PHE A 169 -5.59 -21.60 -2.15
N ASP A 170 -5.93 -22.57 -3.01
CA ASP A 170 -5.02 -23.64 -3.39
C ASP A 170 -4.01 -23.17 -4.44
N ILE A 171 -2.73 -23.12 -4.07
CA ILE A 171 -1.63 -22.72 -4.94
C ILE A 171 -1.45 -23.73 -6.08
N ASN A 172 -1.77 -25.00 -5.87
CA ASN A 172 -1.58 -26.05 -6.89
C ASN A 172 -2.46 -25.79 -8.13
N SER A 173 -3.56 -25.05 -7.97
CA SER A 173 -4.40 -24.61 -9.09
C SER A 173 -3.65 -23.73 -10.11
N LEU A 174 -2.54 -23.10 -9.73
CA LEU A 174 -1.69 -22.29 -10.61
C LEU A 174 -0.83 -23.15 -11.56
N GLY A 175 -0.94 -24.48 -11.50
CA GLY A 175 -0.28 -25.40 -12.43
C GLY A 175 1.24 -25.28 -12.38
N LYS A 176 1.87 -25.05 -13.55
CA LYS A 176 3.32 -24.92 -13.69
C LYS A 176 3.93 -23.75 -12.90
N CYS A 177 3.12 -22.73 -12.57
CA CYS A 177 3.55 -21.60 -11.75
C CYS A 177 3.39 -21.88 -10.24
N SER A 178 2.96 -23.07 -9.82
CA SER A 178 2.89 -23.40 -8.38
C SER A 178 4.22 -23.91 -7.82
N THR A 179 5.10 -24.44 -8.69
CA THR A 179 6.35 -25.11 -8.30
C THR A 179 7.58 -24.26 -8.64
N SER A 180 8.58 -24.29 -7.76
CA SER A 180 9.90 -23.70 -8.01
C SER A 180 10.55 -24.39 -9.22
N PRO A 181 11.18 -23.67 -10.18
CA PRO A 181 11.66 -22.27 -10.12
C PRO A 181 10.70 -21.22 -10.70
N TYR A 182 9.39 -21.50 -10.80
CA TYR A 182 8.37 -20.55 -11.26
C TYR A 182 8.66 -19.91 -12.64
N GLY A 183 9.38 -20.63 -13.50
CA GLY A 183 9.75 -20.15 -14.83
C GLY A 183 10.95 -19.19 -14.89
N TYR A 184 11.67 -18.99 -13.79
CA TYR A 184 12.89 -18.18 -13.71
C TYR A 184 14.19 -18.98 -13.95
N SER A 185 14.08 -20.17 -14.55
CA SER A 185 15.22 -20.98 -15.01
C SER A 185 15.29 -20.99 -16.54
N GLU A 186 16.48 -21.17 -17.12
CA GLU A 186 16.66 -21.27 -18.57
C GLU A 186 15.97 -22.54 -19.14
N PRO A 187 15.20 -22.44 -20.24
CA PRO A 187 14.80 -21.23 -20.96
C PRO A 187 13.77 -20.41 -20.17
N TYR A 188 14.01 -19.09 -20.06
CA TYR A 188 13.20 -18.21 -19.22
C TYR A 188 11.75 -18.09 -19.71
N LYS A 189 10.82 -18.50 -18.84
CA LYS A 189 9.37 -18.40 -19.04
C LYS A 189 8.72 -17.89 -17.75
N PRO A 190 9.00 -16.65 -17.35
CA PRO A 190 8.70 -16.19 -16.00
C PRO A 190 7.19 -16.21 -15.71
N CYS A 191 6.83 -16.62 -14.49
CA CYS A 191 5.47 -16.52 -13.97
C CYS A 191 5.28 -15.20 -13.21
N VAL A 192 4.30 -14.40 -13.61
CA VAL A 192 3.90 -13.17 -12.91
C VAL A 192 2.52 -13.35 -12.31
N TYR A 193 2.36 -13.16 -11.00
CA TYR A 193 1.10 -13.33 -10.30
C TYR A 193 0.38 -12.00 -10.15
N ILE A 194 -0.86 -11.91 -10.61
CA ILE A 194 -1.72 -10.75 -10.42
C ILE A 194 -2.68 -11.00 -9.27
N LYS A 195 -2.88 -9.98 -8.45
CA LYS A 195 -3.83 -9.97 -7.33
C LYS A 195 -4.49 -8.60 -7.17
N PHE A 196 -5.64 -8.56 -6.51
CA PHE A 196 -6.23 -7.29 -6.08
C PHE A 196 -5.61 -6.78 -4.78
N ASN A 197 -5.54 -5.45 -4.67
CA ASN A 197 -5.27 -4.77 -3.42
C ASN A 197 -6.43 -5.00 -2.44
N ARG A 198 -6.11 -5.15 -1.16
CA ARG A 198 -7.10 -5.46 -0.12
C ARG A 198 -7.92 -4.20 0.19
N ARG A 199 -9.19 -4.19 -0.23
CA ARG A 199 -10.16 -3.12 0.10
C ARG A 199 -11.26 -3.67 0.98
N PHE A 200 -11.41 -3.10 2.17
CA PHE A 200 -12.40 -3.55 3.15
C PHE A 200 -13.83 -3.42 2.59
N GLY A 201 -14.64 -4.47 2.74
CA GLY A 201 -16.07 -4.45 2.40
C GLY A 201 -16.41 -4.36 0.91
N TRP A 202 -15.42 -4.34 0.01
CA TRP A 202 -15.69 -4.28 -1.43
C TRP A 202 -16.10 -5.64 -1.98
N THR A 203 -17.22 -5.66 -2.70
CA THR A 203 -17.75 -6.84 -3.40
C THR A 203 -17.75 -6.58 -4.91
N PRO A 204 -17.18 -7.47 -5.73
CA PRO A 204 -17.23 -7.34 -7.17
C PRO A 204 -18.63 -7.63 -7.72
N ILE A 205 -19.05 -6.88 -8.74
CA ILE A 205 -20.25 -7.16 -9.51
C ILE A 205 -19.79 -7.75 -10.85
N TYR A 206 -19.79 -9.08 -10.96
CA TYR A 206 -19.28 -9.80 -12.13
C TYR A 206 -20.31 -9.87 -13.26
N TYR A 207 -19.85 -10.14 -14.48
CA TYR A 207 -20.72 -10.34 -15.64
C TYR A 207 -21.46 -11.67 -15.53
N ASN A 208 -22.80 -11.63 -15.47
CA ASN A 208 -23.62 -12.82 -15.32
C ASN A 208 -24.02 -13.41 -16.69
N ALA A 209 -24.32 -12.55 -17.66
CA ALA A 209 -24.67 -12.96 -19.01
C ALA A 209 -23.59 -12.55 -20.05
N THR A 210 -23.42 -13.39 -21.07
CA THR A 210 -22.45 -13.16 -22.15
C THR A 210 -22.88 -12.05 -23.11
N SER A 211 -24.16 -11.68 -23.09
CA SER A 211 -24.73 -10.55 -23.84
C SER A 211 -24.36 -9.19 -23.25
N GLU A 212 -23.97 -9.14 -21.99
CA GLU A 212 -23.67 -7.88 -21.29
C GLU A 212 -22.18 -7.54 -21.28
N LEU A 213 -21.37 -8.27 -22.07
CA LEU A 213 -19.93 -8.05 -22.13
C LEU A 213 -19.61 -6.78 -22.93
N PRO A 214 -18.74 -5.89 -22.40
CA PRO A 214 -18.38 -4.65 -23.09
C PRO A 214 -17.77 -4.89 -24.48
N GLU A 215 -18.04 -3.98 -25.42
CA GLU A 215 -17.53 -4.09 -26.79
C GLU A 215 -16.00 -4.11 -26.83
N TYR A 216 -15.36 -3.23 -26.06
CA TYR A 216 -13.91 -3.06 -25.96
C TYR A 216 -13.19 -4.18 -25.19
N MET A 217 -13.91 -5.16 -24.64
CA MET A 217 -13.30 -6.35 -24.02
C MET A 217 -12.65 -7.26 -25.08
N PRO A 218 -11.42 -7.76 -24.86
CA PRO A 218 -10.72 -8.62 -25.81
C PRO A 218 -11.51 -9.88 -26.18
N TRP A 219 -11.54 -10.21 -27.48
CA TRP A 219 -12.29 -11.36 -28.00
C TRP A 219 -11.86 -12.70 -27.37
N LYS A 220 -10.54 -12.86 -27.12
CA LYS A 220 -9.98 -14.06 -26.47
C LYS A 220 -10.51 -14.23 -25.04
N LEU A 221 -10.78 -13.12 -24.35
CA LEU A 221 -11.38 -13.18 -23.03
C LEU A 221 -12.87 -13.49 -23.12
N LYS A 222 -13.60 -12.85 -24.05
CA LYS A 222 -15.03 -13.13 -24.28
C LYS A 222 -15.30 -14.61 -24.55
N SER A 223 -14.43 -15.31 -25.30
CA SER A 223 -14.59 -16.74 -25.55
C SER A 223 -14.41 -17.59 -24.29
N VAL A 224 -13.45 -17.25 -23.42
CA VAL A 224 -13.24 -17.93 -22.13
C VAL A 224 -14.41 -17.70 -21.17
N ILE A 225 -14.99 -16.49 -21.14
CA ILE A 225 -16.17 -16.20 -20.32
C ILE A 225 -17.36 -17.05 -20.76
N LYS A 226 -17.57 -17.16 -22.08
CA LYS A 226 -18.64 -17.98 -22.68
C LYS A 226 -18.51 -19.47 -22.35
N SER A 227 -17.30 -19.99 -22.18
CA SER A 227 -17.09 -21.43 -21.92
C SER A 227 -17.18 -21.81 -20.44
N THR A 228 -16.88 -20.89 -19.52
CA THR A 228 -16.61 -21.25 -18.12
C THR A 228 -17.83 -21.07 -17.21
N HIS A 229 -18.75 -20.13 -17.49
CA HIS A 229 -19.95 -19.83 -16.68
C HIS A 229 -19.69 -19.62 -15.16
N GLN A 230 -18.46 -19.39 -14.73
CA GLN A 230 -18.11 -19.20 -13.32
C GLN A 230 -18.04 -17.73 -12.95
N ALA A 231 -18.46 -17.40 -11.72
CA ALA A 231 -18.41 -16.05 -11.17
C ALA A 231 -16.96 -15.60 -10.89
N HIS A 232 -16.38 -14.85 -11.84
CA HIS A 232 -15.02 -14.32 -11.76
C HIS A 232 -14.98 -12.82 -12.04
N ILE A 233 -14.00 -12.17 -11.43
CA ILE A 233 -13.48 -10.89 -11.91
C ILE A 233 -12.45 -11.21 -12.98
N TRP A 234 -12.71 -10.83 -14.22
CA TRP A 234 -11.83 -11.21 -15.33
C TRP A 234 -10.65 -10.26 -15.44
N ILE A 235 -9.52 -10.76 -15.94
CA ILE A 235 -8.30 -9.98 -16.12
C ILE A 235 -7.81 -10.19 -17.54
N SER A 236 -7.49 -9.10 -18.24
CA SER A 236 -6.82 -9.16 -19.54
C SER A 236 -5.58 -8.30 -19.55
N CYS A 237 -4.46 -8.88 -19.96
CA CYS A 237 -3.20 -8.21 -20.16
C CYS A 237 -2.82 -8.16 -21.63
N SER A 238 -2.29 -7.03 -22.07
CA SER A 238 -1.74 -6.81 -23.40
C SER A 238 -0.49 -5.93 -23.33
N GLY A 239 0.33 -5.93 -24.37
CA GLY A 239 1.35 -4.91 -24.56
C GLY A 239 0.71 -3.52 -24.69
N VAL A 240 1.45 -2.49 -24.28
CA VAL A 240 1.02 -1.09 -24.42
C VAL A 240 1.07 -0.67 -25.89
N THR A 241 2.17 -1.00 -26.57
CA THR A 241 2.37 -0.72 -27.99
C THR A 241 2.29 -1.99 -28.85
N ASN A 242 2.20 -1.83 -30.17
CA ASN A 242 2.29 -2.97 -31.10
C ASN A 242 3.63 -3.69 -31.01
N PHE A 243 4.71 -2.94 -30.75
CA PHE A 243 6.04 -3.49 -30.50
C PHE A 243 6.02 -4.39 -29.26
N ASP A 244 5.46 -3.91 -28.15
CA ASP A 244 5.33 -4.71 -26.92
C ASP A 244 4.51 -5.98 -27.17
N ASN A 245 3.39 -5.89 -27.89
CA ASN A 245 2.52 -7.04 -28.16
C ASN A 245 3.24 -8.15 -28.96
N GLN A 246 4.06 -7.78 -29.94
CA GLN A 246 4.81 -8.75 -30.74
C GLN A 246 5.90 -9.45 -29.92
N HIS A 247 6.61 -8.70 -29.07
CA HIS A 247 7.76 -9.19 -28.30
C HIS A 247 7.36 -9.89 -26.98
N MET A 248 6.17 -9.58 -26.45
CA MET A 248 5.56 -10.25 -25.29
C MET A 248 5.13 -11.68 -25.61
N GLY A 249 4.67 -11.94 -26.84
CA GLY A 249 4.13 -13.22 -27.26
C GLY A 249 2.78 -13.56 -26.62
N ASN A 250 2.42 -14.85 -26.61
CA ASN A 250 1.17 -15.31 -26.00
C ASN A 250 1.32 -15.51 -24.49
N ILE A 251 0.38 -14.94 -23.73
CA ILE A 251 0.24 -15.13 -22.29
C ILE A 251 -0.75 -16.25 -22.02
N ASP A 252 -0.32 -17.22 -21.20
CA ASP A 252 -1.20 -18.24 -20.63
C ASP A 252 -1.59 -17.84 -19.21
N TYR A 253 -2.89 -17.91 -18.92
CA TYR A 253 -3.45 -17.60 -17.61
C TYR A 253 -3.71 -18.90 -16.87
N LEU A 254 -3.17 -19.03 -15.65
CA LEU A 254 -3.31 -20.24 -14.84
C LEU A 254 -4.00 -19.91 -13.50
N PRO A 255 -5.08 -20.65 -13.14
CA PRO A 255 -5.80 -21.64 -13.93
C PRO A 255 -6.69 -21.03 -15.04
N LEU A 256 -7.18 -19.81 -14.82
CA LEU A 256 -8.14 -19.10 -15.68
C LEU A 256 -7.80 -17.61 -15.68
N ALA A 257 -8.22 -16.87 -16.72
CA ALA A 257 -7.99 -15.43 -16.87
C ALA A 257 -8.87 -14.56 -15.95
N GLY A 258 -8.99 -14.93 -14.68
CA GLY A 258 -9.81 -14.22 -13.71
C GLY A 258 -9.64 -14.73 -12.28
N LEU A 259 -10.26 -14.02 -11.34
CA LEU A 259 -10.22 -14.30 -9.91
C LEU A 259 -11.61 -14.66 -9.40
N PRO A 260 -11.79 -15.78 -8.67
CA PRO A 260 -13.10 -16.21 -8.20
C PRO A 260 -13.72 -15.20 -7.23
N VAL A 261 -15.00 -14.89 -7.41
CA VAL A 261 -15.73 -13.90 -6.58
C VAL A 261 -15.88 -14.34 -5.12
N LYS A 262 -15.86 -15.67 -4.85
CA LYS A 262 -16.04 -16.25 -3.51
C LYS A 262 -15.04 -15.77 -2.44
N TYR A 263 -13.88 -15.24 -2.85
CA TYR A 263 -12.88 -14.71 -1.92
C TYR A 263 -13.21 -13.28 -1.46
N PHE A 264 -14.17 -12.61 -2.08
CA PHE A 264 -14.60 -11.26 -1.73
C PHE A 264 -15.92 -11.30 -0.96
N PRO A 265 -16.18 -10.35 -0.03
CA PRO A 265 -15.36 -9.18 0.30
C PRO A 265 -14.25 -9.45 1.30
N PHE A 266 -13.23 -8.58 1.31
CA PHE A 266 -12.24 -8.56 2.39
C PHE A 266 -12.85 -7.95 3.67
N THR A 267 -12.85 -8.74 4.74
CA THR A 267 -13.46 -8.39 6.04
C THR A 267 -12.45 -7.93 7.09
N GLY A 268 -11.21 -7.62 6.72
CA GLY A 268 -10.17 -7.18 7.67
C GLY A 268 -9.44 -8.33 8.38
N HIS A 269 -9.78 -9.58 8.09
CA HIS A 269 -9.16 -10.73 8.75
C HIS A 269 -7.63 -10.77 8.48
N PRO A 270 -6.76 -10.91 9.51
CA PRO A 270 -5.31 -10.82 9.35
C PRO A 270 -4.76 -11.91 8.43
N ASN A 271 -5.29 -13.13 8.58
CA ASN A 271 -4.91 -14.28 7.75
C ASN A 271 -5.74 -14.34 6.46
N TYR A 272 -6.15 -13.23 5.85
CA TYR A 272 -6.85 -13.28 4.56
C TYR A 272 -5.88 -13.59 3.42
N LEU A 273 -6.19 -14.60 2.61
CA LEU A 273 -5.46 -14.90 1.38
C LEU A 273 -6.14 -14.21 0.20
N SER A 274 -5.40 -13.32 -0.47
CA SER A 274 -5.88 -12.70 -1.72
C SER A 274 -5.83 -13.75 -2.82
N PRO A 275 -6.91 -14.00 -3.58
CA PRO A 275 -6.83 -14.90 -4.71
C PRO A 275 -5.85 -14.35 -5.75
N THR A 276 -5.12 -15.23 -6.42
CA THR A 276 -4.13 -14.86 -7.43
C THR A 276 -4.36 -15.62 -8.73
N VAL A 277 -3.96 -14.99 -9.83
CA VAL A 277 -3.86 -15.61 -11.16
C VAL A 277 -2.42 -15.52 -11.61
N ALA A 278 -1.87 -16.59 -12.19
CA ALA A 278 -0.53 -16.57 -12.74
C ALA A 278 -0.57 -16.30 -14.25
N LEU A 279 0.27 -15.38 -14.70
CA LEU A 279 0.58 -15.13 -16.10
C LEU A 279 1.87 -15.84 -16.45
N LEU A 280 1.80 -16.79 -17.36
CA LEU A 280 2.96 -17.50 -17.89
C LEU A 280 3.32 -16.93 -19.26
N PHE A 281 4.52 -16.36 -19.36
CA PHE A 281 5.07 -15.83 -20.62
C PHE A 281 5.85 -16.91 -21.35
N ASN A 282 5.26 -17.52 -22.37
CA ASN A 282 5.89 -18.66 -23.06
C ASN A 282 6.96 -18.25 -24.08
N ASN A 283 6.70 -17.18 -24.84
CA ASN A 283 7.47 -16.78 -26.02
C ASN A 283 7.85 -15.30 -25.93
N ILE A 284 8.57 -14.94 -24.87
CA ILE A 284 9.08 -13.58 -24.70
C ILE A 284 10.44 -13.43 -25.39
N THR A 285 10.66 -12.32 -26.09
CA THR A 285 11.94 -12.05 -26.75
C THR A 285 12.96 -11.47 -25.78
N ALA A 286 14.17 -12.05 -25.73
CA ALA A 286 15.28 -11.54 -24.93
C ALA A 286 15.81 -10.19 -25.45
N ASN A 287 16.52 -9.46 -24.58
CA ASN A 287 17.17 -8.16 -24.80
C ASN A 287 16.24 -7.04 -25.27
N ARG A 288 14.95 -7.12 -24.92
CA ARG A 288 13.94 -6.09 -25.22
C ARG A 288 13.15 -5.74 -23.97
N LEU A 289 12.99 -4.44 -23.71
CA LEU A 289 12.14 -3.94 -22.65
C LEU A 289 10.70 -3.93 -23.15
N ILE A 290 9.83 -4.71 -22.52
CA ILE A 290 8.43 -4.89 -22.92
C ILE A 290 7.54 -4.30 -21.83
N THR A 291 6.64 -3.40 -22.21
CA THR A 291 5.67 -2.80 -21.27
C THR A 291 4.30 -3.45 -21.42
N ILE A 292 3.80 -3.98 -20.32
CA ILE A 292 2.53 -4.73 -20.25
C ILE A 292 1.53 -3.92 -19.44
N LYS A 293 0.29 -3.85 -19.95
CA LYS A 293 -0.86 -3.26 -19.28
C LYS A 293 -1.92 -4.32 -19.02
N CYS A 294 -2.50 -4.32 -17.82
CA CYS A 294 -3.52 -5.27 -17.40
C CYS A 294 -4.78 -4.56 -16.91
N TYR A 295 -5.93 -4.99 -17.41
CA TYR A 295 -7.25 -4.48 -17.09
C TYR A 295 -8.06 -5.51 -16.29
N PRO A 296 -8.64 -5.12 -15.15
CA PRO A 296 -9.67 -5.90 -14.47
C PRO A 296 -11.06 -5.59 -15.04
N TRP A 297 -11.92 -6.60 -15.12
CA TRP A 297 -13.25 -6.51 -15.73
C TRP A 297 -14.33 -6.97 -14.74
N ALA A 298 -15.15 -6.02 -14.33
CA ALA A 298 -16.40 -6.20 -13.57
C ALA A 298 -17.24 -4.93 -13.76
N TYR A 299 -18.54 -4.98 -13.47
CA TYR A 299 -19.45 -3.85 -13.63
C TYR A 299 -19.12 -2.65 -12.75
N ASN A 300 -18.58 -2.89 -11.56
CA ASN A 300 -18.21 -1.85 -10.61
C ASN A 300 -16.71 -1.53 -10.64
N ILE A 301 -16.06 -1.75 -11.79
CA ILE A 301 -14.65 -1.44 -12.03
C ILE A 301 -14.52 -0.50 -13.22
N ASP A 302 -14.02 0.70 -12.95
CA ASP A 302 -13.68 1.69 -13.96
C ASP A 302 -12.35 1.30 -14.62
N GLN A 303 -12.22 1.62 -15.91
CA GLN A 303 -11.07 1.20 -16.73
C GLN A 303 -9.95 2.23 -16.75
N ASP A 304 -10.06 3.30 -15.96
CA ASP A 304 -9.14 4.44 -15.98
C ASP A 304 -7.78 4.11 -15.36
N ASN A 305 -7.73 3.11 -14.46
CA ASN A 305 -6.53 2.77 -13.68
C ASN A 305 -6.07 1.32 -13.94
N PRO A 306 -5.52 1.00 -15.13
CA PRO A 306 -4.91 -0.30 -15.38
C PRO A 306 -3.58 -0.46 -14.64
N LEU A 307 -3.17 -1.70 -14.44
CA LEU A 307 -1.85 -2.02 -13.91
C LEU A 307 -0.82 -2.03 -15.03
N TYR A 308 0.29 -1.30 -14.83
CA TYR A 308 1.45 -1.33 -15.71
C TYR A 308 2.65 -1.98 -15.03
N PHE A 309 3.37 -2.82 -15.77
CA PHE A 309 4.69 -3.30 -15.37
C PHE A 309 5.53 -3.56 -16.61
N GLN A 310 6.85 -3.59 -16.43
CA GLN A 310 7.82 -3.84 -17.50
C GLN A 310 8.54 -5.16 -17.27
N LEU A 311 8.93 -5.81 -18.36
CA LEU A 311 9.65 -7.08 -18.34
C LEU A 311 10.84 -6.99 -19.29
N LEU A 312 12.02 -7.34 -18.79
CA LEU A 312 13.28 -7.38 -19.54
C LEU A 312 14.03 -8.66 -19.15
N ILE A 313 14.35 -9.48 -20.15
CA ILE A 313 15.14 -10.71 -19.97
C ILE A 313 16.41 -10.56 -20.80
N GLU A 314 17.57 -10.64 -20.15
CA GLU A 314 18.90 -10.60 -20.78
C GLU A 314 19.54 -11.99 -20.77
#